data_AF-A0A800D8C0-F1
#
_entry.id   AF-A0A800D8C0-F1
#
_cell.length_a   1.000
_cell.length_b   1.000
_cell.length_c   1.000
_cell.angle_alpha   90.00
_cell.angle_beta   90.00
_cell.angle_gamma   90.00
#
_symmetry.space_group_name_H-M   'P 1'
#
loop_
_entity.id
_entity.type
_entity.pdbx_description
1 polymer ?
#
loop_
_entity_poly.entity_id
_entity_poly.type
_entity_poly.pdbx_seq_one_letter_code
_entity_poly.pdbx_strand_id
1 'polypeptide(L)' 'MGEVDSCVQPAAGPLIPQVPEEKPQERKEEIKMIARVGKEAPDFEASAYVPGEGFKNIKLSDYRGKWVVLCFYPGDFTFV' A
#
# COMPACT_ATOMS: atom_id res chain seq x y z
N MET A 1 -57.42 -18.79 -8.82
CA MET A 1 -57.32 -17.86 -9.96
C MET A 1 -58.01 -16.57 -9.55
N GLY A 2 -57.25 -15.49 -9.43
CA GLY A 2 -57.75 -14.19 -8.97
C GLY A 2 -56.61 -13.33 -8.47
N GLU A 3 -55.62 -13.12 -9.35
CA GLU A 3 -54.50 -12.20 -9.19
C GLU A 3 -54.99 -10.78 -9.52
N VAL A 4 -54.71 -9.80 -8.66
CA VAL A 4 -54.37 -8.40 -8.99
C VAL A 4 -54.13 -7.61 -7.69
N ASP A 5 -53.02 -7.85 -7.00
CA ASP A 5 -52.46 -6.79 -6.16
C ASP A 5 -51.78 -5.82 -7.13
N SER A 6 -52.50 -4.76 -7.50
CA SER A 6 -52.03 -3.70 -8.39
C SER A 6 -50.91 -2.95 -7.69
N CYS A 7 -49.67 -3.36 -7.95
CA CYS A 7 -48.47 -2.68 -7.50
C CYS A 7 -48.51 -1.21 -7.94
N VAL A 8 -48.56 -0.29 -6.98
CA VAL A 8 -48.36 1.14 -7.23
C VAL A 8 -46.91 1.33 -7.70
N GLN A 9 -46.74 1.94 -8.87
CA GLN A 9 -45.41 2.33 -9.35
C GLN A 9 -44.99 3.65 -8.68
N PRO A 10 -43.84 3.71 -7.99
CA PRO A 10 -43.34 4.98 -7.46
C PRO A 10 -42.94 5.91 -8.61
N ALA A 11 -43.27 7.19 -8.47
CA ALA A 11 -42.88 8.22 -9.43
C ALA A 11 -41.35 8.28 -9.53
N ALA A 12 -40.83 8.26 -10.76
CA ALA A 12 -39.42 8.55 -11.01
C ALA A 12 -39.13 9.99 -10.56
N GLY A 13 -38.42 10.13 -9.44
CA GLY A 13 -37.91 11.41 -8.97
C GLY A 13 -36.95 12.05 -9.99
N PRO A 14 -36.54 13.31 -9.77
CA PRO A 14 -35.78 14.07 -10.77
C PRO A 14 -34.50 13.32 -11.19
N LEU A 15 -34.38 13.04 -12.48
CA LEU A 15 -33.18 12.48 -13.07
C LEU A 15 -32.08 13.55 -12.99
N ILE A 16 -31.27 13.50 -11.94
CA ILE A 16 -29.93 14.09 -11.98
C ILE A 16 -29.22 13.38 -13.14
N PRO A 17 -28.69 14.10 -14.15
CA PRO A 17 -27.85 13.46 -15.16
C PRO A 17 -26.72 12.75 -14.43
N GLN A 18 -26.67 11.42 -14.55
CA GLN A 18 -25.57 10.63 -14.01
C GLN A 18 -24.32 11.09 -14.77
N VAL A 19 -23.49 11.89 -14.11
CA VAL A 19 -22.08 12.01 -14.46
C VAL A 19 -21.58 10.57 -14.55
N PRO A 20 -20.91 10.14 -15.64
CA PRO A 20 -20.44 8.78 -15.76
C PRO A 20 -19.68 8.42 -14.48
N GLU A 21 -20.21 7.46 -13.72
CA GLU A 21 -19.50 6.85 -12.61
C GLU A 21 -18.26 6.20 -13.22
N GLU A 22 -17.14 6.93 -13.15
CA GLU A 22 -15.84 6.37 -13.36
C GLU A 22 -15.65 5.35 -12.24
N LYS A 23 -15.85 4.08 -12.60
CA LYS A 23 -15.59 2.93 -11.72
C LYS A 23 -14.28 3.20 -10.97
N PRO A 24 -14.22 3.07 -9.63
CA PRO A 24 -12.96 2.99 -8.94
C PRO A 24 -12.16 1.87 -9.61
N GLN A 25 -11.17 2.25 -10.41
CA GLN A 25 -10.22 1.31 -10.98
C GLN A 25 -9.51 0.72 -9.78
N GLU A 26 -9.88 -0.51 -9.46
CA GLU A 26 -9.18 -1.37 -8.52
C GLU A 26 -7.73 -1.42 -9.00
N ARG A 27 -6.89 -0.59 -8.38
CA ARG A 27 -5.49 -0.46 -8.74
C ARG A 27 -4.86 -1.77 -8.33
N LYS A 28 -4.75 -2.69 -9.29
CA LYS A 28 -4.00 -3.93 -9.12
C LYS A 28 -2.56 -3.50 -8.83
N GLU A 29 -2.20 -3.40 -7.56
CA GLU A 29 -0.84 -3.15 -7.13
C GLU A 29 -0.02 -4.37 -7.57
N GLU A 30 0.60 -4.24 -8.74
CA GLU A 30 1.58 -5.20 -9.20
C GLU A 30 2.78 -5.12 -8.25
N ILE A 31 3.06 -6.22 -7.54
CA ILE A 31 4.24 -6.37 -6.70
C ILE A 31 5.48 -6.36 -7.62
N LYS A 32 6.00 -5.16 -7.91
CA LYS A 32 7.22 -5.00 -8.68
C LYS A 32 8.41 -5.24 -7.75
N MET A 33 9.05 -6.40 -7.87
CA MET A 33 10.27 -6.72 -7.13
C MET A 33 11.42 -5.79 -7.57
N ILE A 34 11.82 -4.87 -6.67
CA ILE A 34 12.83 -3.84 -6.93
C ILE A 34 14.24 -4.37 -6.67
N ALA A 35 14.44 -5.17 -5.61
CA ALA A 35 15.74 -5.75 -5.26
C ALA A 35 16.10 -6.96 -6.14
N ARG A 36 17.32 -6.99 -6.70
CA ARG A 36 17.80 -8.07 -7.57
C ARG A 36 19.27 -8.40 -7.27
N VAL A 37 19.60 -9.69 -7.20
CA VAL A 37 20.97 -10.17 -6.98
C VAL A 37 21.89 -9.73 -8.12
N GLY A 38 23.12 -9.32 -7.78
CA GLY A 38 24.11 -8.83 -8.75
C GLY A 38 23.80 -7.45 -9.33
N LYS A 39 22.71 -6.80 -8.91
CA LYS A 39 22.43 -5.39 -9.16
C LYS A 39 22.72 -4.58 -7.91
N GLU A 40 22.86 -3.27 -8.12
CA GLU A 40 22.97 -2.33 -7.04
C GLU A 40 21.74 -2.40 -6.13
N ALA A 41 21.98 -2.45 -4.82
CA ALA A 41 20.89 -2.47 -3.84
C ALA A 41 20.13 -1.13 -3.89
N PRO A 42 18.78 -1.15 -3.81
CA PRO A 42 18.01 0.08 -3.76
C PRO A 42 18.41 0.92 -2.56
N ASP A 43 18.74 2.19 -2.79
CA ASP A 43 19.05 3.11 -1.69
C ASP A 43 17.77 3.39 -0.89
N PHE A 44 17.95 3.58 0.41
CA PHE A 44 16.87 3.97 1.31
C PHE A 44 17.40 4.92 2.36
N GLU A 45 16.49 5.70 2.93
CA GLU A 45 16.75 6.62 4.03
C GLU A 45 15.74 6.36 5.14
N ALA A 46 16.21 6.18 6.37
CA ALA A 46 15.36 5.85 7.50
C ALA A 46 15.92 6.40 8.82
N SER A 47 15.02 6.74 9.74
CA SER A 47 15.38 7.01 11.13
C SER A 47 15.67 5.69 11.85
N ALA A 48 16.85 5.57 12.44
CA ALA A 48 17.31 4.38 13.15
C ALA A 48 17.89 4.77 14.52
N TYR A 49 17.72 3.88 15.50
CA TYR A 49 18.40 4.02 16.79
C TYR A 49 19.80 3.42 16.72
N VAL A 50 20.82 4.21 17.04
CA VAL A 50 22.22 3.80 17.10
C VAL A 50 22.69 3.83 18.55
N PRO A 51 23.18 2.70 19.11
CA PRO A 51 23.67 2.66 20.49
C PRO A 51 24.73 3.73 20.77
N GLY A 52 24.54 4.50 21.85
CA GLY A 52 25.46 5.58 22.23
C GLY A 52 25.26 6.91 21.48
N GLU A 53 24.60 6.91 20.32
CA GLU A 53 24.35 8.12 19.52
C GLU A 53 22.87 8.54 19.52
N GLY A 54 21.95 7.62 19.82
CA GLY A 54 20.51 7.88 19.81
C GLY A 54 19.90 7.72 18.42
N PHE A 55 18.81 8.45 18.15
CA PHE A 55 18.14 8.39 16.86
C PHE A 55 18.89 9.22 15.81
N LYS A 56 19.18 8.59 14.67
CA LYS A 56 19.83 9.21 13.53
C LYS A 56 19.14 8.81 12.25
N ASN A 57 19.18 9.73 11.28
CA ASN A 57 18.79 9.40 9.93
C ASN A 57 19.97 8.73 9.20
N ILE A 58 19.75 7.54 8.66
CA ILE A 58 20.78 6.74 7.98
C ILE A 58 20.40 6.49 6.53
N LYS A 59 21.39 6.44 5.65
CA LYS A 59 21.22 6.01 4.25
C LYS A 59 22.03 4.75 3.97
N LEU A 60 21.56 3.89 3.08
CA LEU A 60 22.35 2.73 2.67
C LEU A 60 23.65 3.17 1.98
N SER A 61 23.59 4.27 1.23
CA SER A 61 24.75 4.90 0.59
C SER A 61 25.86 5.36 1.56
N ASP A 62 25.56 5.63 2.83
CA ASP A 62 26.57 6.01 3.83
C ASP A 62 27.54 4.86 4.17
N TYR A 63 27.15 3.61 3.85
CA TYR A 63 27.92 2.40 4.17
C TYR A 63 28.75 1.86 3.00
N ARG A 64 28.94 2.63 1.92
CA ARG A 64 29.77 2.21 0.77
C ARG A 64 31.19 1.83 1.23
N GLY A 65 31.73 0.79 0.58
CA GLY A 65 33.06 0.24 0.92
C GLY A 65 33.06 -0.72 2.12
N LYS A 66 31.90 -0.95 2.76
CA LYS A 66 31.73 -1.95 3.82
C LYS A 66 30.73 -3.01 3.35
N TRP A 67 30.87 -4.23 3.88
CA TRP A 67 29.82 -5.23 3.76
C TRP A 67 28.67 -4.87 4.70
N VAL A 68 27.44 -4.90 4.18
CA VAL A 68 26.22 -4.61 4.92
C VAL A 68 25.28 -5.80 4.83
N VAL A 69 24.74 -6.20 5.98
CA VAL A 69 23.66 -7.19 6.07
C VAL A 69 22.41 -6.45 6.53
N LEU A 70 21.34 -6.49 5.72
CA LEU A 70 20.04 -5.89 6.03
C LEU A 70 19.01 -7.00 6.26
N CYS A 71 18.40 -7.01 7.43
CA CYS A 71 17.39 -8.00 7.82
C CYS A 71 16.08 -7.29 8.14
N PHE A 72 14.99 -7.73 7.50
CA PHE A 72 13.64 -7.30 7.84
C PHE A 72 13.02 -8.34 8.77
N TYR A 73 12.26 -7.89 9.76
CA TYR A 73 11.53 -8.74 10.69
C TYR A 73 10.10 -8.20 10.84
N PRO A 74 9.11 -9.04 11.19
CA PRO A 74 7.69 -8.70 11.06
C PRO A 74 7.19 -7.69 12.09
N GLY A 75 7.76 -7.64 13.30
CA GLY A 75 7.37 -6.64 14.29
C GLY A 75 8.05 -6.82 15.65
N ASP A 76 8.08 -5.72 16.40
CA ASP A 76 8.60 -5.67 17.77
C ASP A 76 7.66 -6.36 18.76
N PHE A 77 8.22 -6.97 19.80
CA PHE A 77 7.48 -7.62 20.91
C PHE A 77 6.44 -8.68 20.47
N THR A 78 6.74 -9.40 19.40
CA THR A 78 5.94 -10.54 18.94
C THR A 78 6.38 -11.84 19.64
N PHE A 79 5.47 -12.82 19.70
CA PHE A 79 5.78 -14.15 20.25
C PHE A 79 6.52 -15.00 19.22
N VAL A 80 7.47 -15.82 19.68
CA VAL A 80 8.18 -16.84 18.90
C VAL A 80 7.59 -18.22 19.11
#